data_AF-A0A9P0CY64-F1
#
_entry.id   AF-A0A9P0CY64-F1
#
_cell.length_a   1.000
_cell.length_b   1.000
_cell.length_c   1.000
_cell.angle_alpha   90.00
_cell.angle_beta   90.00
_cell.angle_gamma   90.00
#
_symmetry.space_group_name_H-M   'P 1'
#
loop_
_entity.id
_entity.type
_entity.pdbx_description
1 polymer ?
#
loop_
_entity_poly.entity_id
_entity_poly.type
_entity_poly.pdbx_seq_one_letter_code
_entity_poly.pdbx_strand_id
1 'polypeptide(L)'
;MQVQNFEQLTLFALLLTFYFRIAVTVAFGIIIMNTSLIKKLVGPSNFYLMVFNEQACRIHWIQALLLINNFYYTLDIVSKRLQLLHKKRVKTNYKSATNIQCNPVSWYLSADFQVYIINLFLLYIKLKYRYKKVIFYMSVFLLSCVLHGTVLYMYEVDIIFKPNLRNLELRHFKNSTTYLISYQSTISIWSSSFIGVIMGNLYYNKKHTVYSKTWKLNILWSLSCFGLTGISLLLCHTEVTDRLVAAVLGSLVKPMYTLGVGLGIWAMSHNFGGIMKRILVNKNIVLLSNFTFCVYLLHTGVINVLHYSTYEPIVFNELVMVS
;
A
#
# COMPACT_ATOMS: atom_id res chain seq x y z
N MET A 1 6.19 2.99 38.37
CA MET A 1 6.29 4.27 37.63
C MET A 1 7.51 4.31 36.69
N GLN A 2 8.69 3.83 37.10
CA GLN A 2 9.90 3.80 36.23
C GLN A 2 9.78 2.91 34.97
N VAL A 3 9.10 1.76 35.04
CA VAL A 3 8.93 0.86 33.87
C VAL A 3 8.07 1.50 32.76
N GLN A 4 7.06 2.29 33.13
CA GLN A 4 6.18 2.98 32.17
C GLN A 4 6.88 4.10 31.41
N ASN A 5 7.79 4.83 32.06
CA ASN A 5 8.58 5.88 31.40
C ASN A 5 9.60 5.28 30.43
N PHE A 6 10.17 4.12 30.75
CA PHE A 6 11.10 3.42 29.86
C PHE A 6 10.42 2.94 28.57
N GLU A 7 9.21 2.34 28.68
CA GLU A 7 8.43 1.87 27.53
C GLU A 7 8.01 3.02 26.60
N GLN A 8 7.63 4.18 27.15
CA GLN A 8 7.28 5.36 26.36
C GLN A 8 8.48 5.93 25.61
N LEU A 9 9.65 5.97 26.24
CA LEU A 9 10.89 6.45 25.62
C LEU A 9 11.35 5.52 24.49
N THR A 10 11.24 4.20 24.67
CA THR A 10 11.57 3.22 23.60
C THR A 10 10.62 3.35 22.42
N LEU A 11 9.33 3.55 22.68
CA LEU A 11 8.32 3.70 21.64
C LEU A 11 8.54 4.98 20.81
N PHE A 12 8.89 6.09 21.47
CA PHE A 12 9.25 7.34 20.81
C PHE A 12 10.53 7.20 19.97
N ALA A 13 11.57 6.55 20.51
CA ALA A 13 12.81 6.31 19.78
C ALA A 13 12.61 5.43 18.53
N LEU A 14 11.76 4.39 18.63
CA LEU A 14 11.39 3.54 17.48
C LEU A 14 10.66 4.34 16.39
N LEU A 15 9.69 5.18 16.78
CA LEU A 15 9.00 6.09 15.86
C LEU A 15 9.97 7.03 15.15
N LEU A 16 10.87 7.66 15.91
CA LEU A 16 11.81 8.64 15.38
C LEU A 16 12.81 7.98 14.42
N THR A 17 13.33 6.80 14.78
CA THR A 17 14.25 6.03 13.92
C THR A 17 13.58 5.57 12.64
N PHE A 18 12.34 5.07 12.73
CA PHE A 18 11.56 4.65 11.57
C PHE A 18 11.23 5.82 10.64
N TYR A 19 10.76 6.93 11.22
CA TYR A 19 10.48 8.15 10.48
C TYR A 19 11.74 8.67 9.79
N PHE A 20 12.87 8.78 10.49
CA PHE A 20 14.11 9.29 9.92
C PHE A 20 14.60 8.42 8.75
N ARG A 21 14.58 7.09 8.90
CA ARG A 21 14.94 6.15 7.82
C ARG A 21 14.10 6.36 6.56
N ILE A 22 12.82 6.64 6.72
CA ILE A 22 11.88 6.86 5.62
C ILE A 22 11.98 8.28 5.05
N ALA A 23 12.08 9.28 5.90
CA ALA A 23 12.17 10.67 5.51
C ALA A 23 13.43 10.93 4.68
N VAL A 24 14.57 10.32 5.04
CA VAL A 24 15.82 10.43 4.28
C VAL A 24 15.68 9.86 2.87
N THR A 25 15.01 8.71 2.70
CA THR A 25 14.83 8.12 1.36
C THR A 25 13.87 8.94 0.50
N VAL A 26 12.80 9.48 1.08
CA VAL A 26 11.89 10.41 0.38
C VAL A 26 12.59 11.70 0.02
N ALA A 27 13.33 12.31 0.96
CA ALA A 27 14.07 13.54 0.73
C ALA A 27 15.09 13.36 -0.41
N PHE A 28 15.83 12.25 -0.40
CA PHE A 28 16.75 11.90 -1.48
C PHE A 28 16.02 11.77 -2.83
N GLY A 29 14.87 11.10 -2.86
CA GLY A 29 14.03 11.00 -4.06
C GLY A 29 13.52 12.36 -4.56
N ILE A 30 13.09 13.25 -3.67
CA ILE A 30 12.66 14.62 -4.01
C ILE A 30 13.83 15.44 -4.56
N ILE A 31 15.01 15.34 -3.94
CA ILE A 31 16.22 16.02 -4.40
C ILE A 31 16.58 15.55 -5.81
N ILE A 32 16.63 14.23 -6.05
CA ILE A 32 16.88 13.69 -7.39
C ILE A 32 15.85 14.22 -8.39
N MET A 33 14.55 14.19 -8.04
CA MET A 33 13.48 14.69 -8.91
C MET A 33 13.62 16.19 -9.24
N ASN A 34 14.15 16.99 -8.31
CA ASN A 34 14.31 18.43 -8.48
C ASN A 34 15.67 18.81 -9.11
N THR A 35 16.64 17.89 -9.20
CA THR A 35 17.95 18.16 -9.81
C THR A 35 17.89 18.22 -11.34
N SER A 36 18.74 19.08 -11.92
CA SER A 36 18.92 19.24 -13.37
C SER A 36 19.46 18.00 -14.08
N LEU A 37 19.88 16.97 -13.34
CA LEU A 37 20.30 15.67 -13.88
C LEU A 37 19.20 15.00 -14.71
N ILE A 38 17.95 15.09 -14.25
CA ILE A 38 16.81 14.57 -15.01
C ILE A 38 16.54 15.44 -16.25
N LYS A 39 16.79 16.75 -16.15
CA LYS A 39 16.68 17.69 -17.29
C LYS A 39 17.71 17.44 -18.38
N LYS A 40 18.77 16.66 -18.13
CA LYS A 40 19.74 16.23 -19.15
C LYS A 40 19.32 14.96 -19.89
N LEU A 41 18.35 14.20 -19.38
CA LEU A 41 17.76 13.04 -20.05
C LEU A 41 16.69 13.48 -21.06
N VAL A 42 16.98 14.49 -21.89
CA VAL A 42 16.02 15.06 -22.86
C VAL A 42 15.82 14.08 -24.02
N GLY A 43 14.68 13.39 -24.02
CA GLY A 43 14.14 12.66 -25.18
C GLY A 43 12.90 13.36 -25.75
N PRO A 44 12.32 12.90 -26.87
CA PRO A 44 11.18 13.59 -27.46
C PRO A 44 9.91 13.47 -26.60
N SER A 45 9.32 14.61 -26.28
CA SER A 45 7.86 14.86 -26.24
C SER A 45 6.92 13.99 -25.38
N ASN A 46 7.32 13.62 -24.15
CA ASN A 46 6.34 13.26 -23.09
C ASN A 46 6.67 13.81 -21.69
N PHE A 47 7.37 14.95 -21.60
CA PHE A 47 7.75 15.58 -20.32
C PHE A 47 6.63 16.28 -19.56
N TYR A 48 5.42 16.39 -20.11
CA TYR A 48 4.29 17.03 -19.42
C TYR A 48 4.11 16.47 -18.01
N LEU A 49 4.18 15.15 -17.84
CA LEU A 49 3.98 14.53 -16.52
C LEU A 49 5.16 14.77 -15.56
N MET A 50 6.39 14.91 -16.06
CA MET A 50 7.56 15.21 -15.24
C MET A 50 7.52 16.67 -14.76
N VAL A 51 7.22 17.60 -15.66
CA VAL A 51 6.96 19.01 -15.33
C VAL A 51 5.78 19.13 -14.37
N PHE A 52 4.72 18.35 -14.58
CA PHE A 52 3.55 18.30 -13.70
C PHE A 52 3.88 17.75 -12.31
N ASN A 53 4.69 16.69 -12.20
CA ASN A 53 5.18 16.19 -10.92
C ASN A 53 6.15 17.18 -10.25
N GLU A 54 7.03 17.87 -11.00
CA GLU A 54 7.92 18.91 -10.47
C GLU A 54 7.09 20.07 -9.88
N GLN A 55 6.07 20.54 -10.60
CA GLN A 55 5.13 21.56 -10.11
C GLN A 55 4.37 21.08 -8.87
N ALA A 56 3.91 19.83 -8.87
CA ALA A 56 3.25 19.24 -7.72
C ALA A 56 4.18 19.13 -6.51
N CYS A 57 5.45 18.81 -6.72
CA CYS A 57 6.45 18.84 -5.66
C CYS A 57 6.65 20.24 -5.10
N ARG A 58 6.73 21.27 -5.94
CA ARG A 58 6.85 22.66 -5.46
C ARG A 58 5.69 23.07 -4.54
N ILE A 59 4.49 22.59 -4.82
CA ILE A 59 3.28 22.95 -4.06
C ILE A 59 3.08 22.01 -2.85
N HIS A 60 3.32 20.71 -3.02
CA HIS A 60 2.90 19.66 -2.08
C HIS A 60 4.06 18.87 -1.42
N TRP A 61 5.29 19.39 -1.44
CA TRP A 61 6.43 18.70 -0.84
C TRP A 61 6.27 18.47 0.67
N ILE A 62 5.62 19.39 1.40
CA ILE A 62 5.40 19.25 2.85
C ILE A 62 4.52 18.03 3.14
N GLN A 63 3.45 17.82 2.38
CA GLN A 63 2.56 16.68 2.54
C GLN A 63 3.28 15.35 2.23
N ALA A 64 4.18 15.36 1.24
CA ALA A 64 5.01 14.20 0.92
C ALA A 64 6.05 13.91 2.01
N LEU A 65 6.66 14.95 2.59
CA LEU A 65 7.61 14.82 3.69
C LEU A 65 6.94 14.34 4.99
N LEU A 66 5.75 14.87 5.28
CA LEU A 66 4.94 14.49 6.43
C LEU A 66 4.20 13.16 6.24
N LEU A 67 4.29 12.53 5.06
CA LEU A 67 3.66 11.25 4.75
C LEU A 67 2.13 11.25 4.94
N ILE A 68 1.46 12.33 4.52
CA ILE A 68 -0.01 12.54 4.62
C ILE A 68 -0.70 12.79 3.27
N ASN A 69 0.03 12.54 2.18
CA ASN A 69 -0.41 12.80 0.81
C ASN A 69 -1.70 12.05 0.38
N ASN A 70 -1.94 10.86 0.92
CA ASN A 70 -3.07 9.98 0.64
C ASN A 70 -4.36 10.36 1.43
N PHE A 71 -4.24 11.01 2.59
CA PHE A 71 -5.39 11.45 3.40
C PHE A 71 -6.13 12.61 2.76
N TYR A 72 -5.40 13.64 2.33
CA TYR A 72 -5.97 14.81 1.66
C TYR A 72 -6.78 14.41 0.43
N TYR A 73 -6.27 13.42 -0.30
CA TYR A 73 -6.90 12.91 -1.50
C TYR A 73 -8.25 12.21 -1.22
N THR A 74 -8.25 11.35 -0.21
CA THR A 74 -9.47 10.63 0.20
C THR A 74 -10.52 11.60 0.76
N LEU A 75 -10.10 12.60 1.53
CA LEU A 75 -10.97 13.63 2.09
C LEU A 75 -11.59 14.54 1.01
N ASP A 76 -10.83 14.92 -0.03
CA ASP A 76 -11.34 15.74 -1.14
C ASP A 76 -12.45 15.02 -1.92
N ILE A 77 -12.30 13.71 -2.18
CA ILE A 77 -13.34 12.90 -2.82
C ILE A 77 -14.61 12.83 -1.96
N VAL A 78 -14.47 12.58 -0.66
CA VAL A 78 -15.59 12.52 0.30
C VAL A 78 -16.33 13.85 0.34
N SER A 79 -15.58 14.96 0.41
CA SER A 79 -16.15 16.31 0.39
C SER A 79 -16.94 16.60 -0.88
N LYS A 80 -16.38 16.28 -2.07
CA LYS A 80 -17.07 16.47 -3.36
C LYS A 80 -18.35 15.67 -3.47
N ARG A 81 -18.37 14.41 -3.00
CA ARG A 81 -19.58 13.58 -3.05
C ARG A 81 -20.65 14.04 -2.06
N LEU A 82 -20.26 14.48 -0.86
CA LEU A 82 -21.19 15.13 0.08
C LEU A 82 -21.81 16.40 -0.51
N GLN A 83 -21.03 17.21 -1.22
CA GLN A 83 -21.55 18.41 -1.89
C GLN A 83 -22.54 18.08 -3.02
N LEU A 84 -22.28 17.02 -3.79
CA LEU A 84 -23.20 16.51 -4.82
C LEU A 84 -24.50 15.97 -4.20
N LEU A 85 -24.41 15.22 -3.09
CA LEU A 85 -25.59 14.72 -2.35
C LEU A 85 -26.44 15.85 -1.77
N HIS A 86 -25.82 16.94 -1.32
CA HIS A 86 -26.53 18.12 -0.81
C HIS A 86 -27.08 19.06 -1.91
N LYS A 87 -26.98 18.70 -3.20
CA LYS A 87 -27.50 19.47 -4.34
C LYS A 87 -27.01 20.95 -4.37
N LYS A 88 -25.94 21.27 -3.64
CA LYS A 88 -25.26 22.57 -3.72
C LYS A 88 -24.44 22.55 -5.00
N ARG A 89 -24.97 23.18 -6.05
CA ARG A 89 -24.25 23.45 -7.30
C ARG A 89 -23.19 24.51 -7.02
N VAL A 90 -22.12 24.17 -6.30
CA VAL A 90 -20.94 25.02 -6.24
C VAL A 90 -20.24 24.84 -7.58
N LYS A 91 -20.27 25.88 -8.40
CA LYS A 91 -19.48 26.00 -9.63
C LYS A 91 -18.03 26.20 -9.23
N THR A 92 -17.41 25.18 -8.62
CA THR A 92 -15.99 25.24 -8.33
C THR A 92 -15.26 25.17 -9.67
N ASN A 93 -14.69 26.29 -10.11
CA ASN A 93 -13.59 26.35 -11.08
C ASN A 93 -12.31 25.67 -10.54
N TYR A 94 -12.44 24.61 -9.73
CA TYR A 94 -11.34 23.74 -9.33
C TYR A 94 -11.07 22.80 -10.50
N LYS A 95 -10.39 23.32 -11.50
CA LYS A 95 -9.73 22.55 -12.54
C LYS A 95 -8.63 21.71 -11.86
N SER A 96 -9.00 20.56 -11.32
CA SER A 96 -8.17 19.36 -11.07
C SER A 96 -6.71 19.58 -10.62
N ALA A 97 -6.44 20.58 -9.77
CA ALA A 97 -5.12 20.85 -9.20
C ALA A 97 -4.87 20.06 -7.90
N THR A 98 -5.90 19.44 -7.32
CA THR A 98 -5.84 18.69 -6.04
C THR A 98 -5.42 17.23 -6.20
N ASN A 99 -5.24 16.74 -7.44
CA ASN A 99 -4.95 15.34 -7.73
C ASN A 99 -3.45 15.02 -7.86
N ILE A 100 -2.56 15.91 -7.41
CA ILE A 100 -1.16 15.84 -7.84
C ILE A 100 -0.23 15.55 -6.65
N GLN A 101 0.23 14.31 -6.60
CA GLN A 101 1.25 13.87 -5.65
C GLN A 101 2.63 14.26 -6.18
N CYS A 102 3.46 14.87 -5.33
CA CYS A 102 4.87 15.17 -5.63
C CYS A 102 5.60 13.93 -6.17
N ASN A 103 5.47 12.80 -5.47
CA ASN A 103 6.00 11.52 -5.92
C ASN A 103 4.90 10.45 -5.89
N PRO A 104 4.49 9.88 -7.04
CA PRO A 104 3.46 8.85 -7.10
C PRO A 104 3.93 7.49 -6.55
N VAL A 105 5.13 7.37 -5.99
CA VAL A 105 5.54 6.20 -5.20
C VAL A 105 5.38 6.45 -3.70
N SER A 106 5.39 7.72 -3.27
CA SER A 106 5.32 8.09 -1.86
C SER A 106 3.97 7.80 -1.19
N TRP A 107 2.91 7.51 -1.95
CA TRP A 107 1.61 7.13 -1.39
C TRP A 107 1.70 5.85 -0.56
N TYR A 108 2.45 4.84 -1.05
CA TYR A 108 2.57 3.54 -0.39
C TYR A 108 3.28 3.70 0.95
N LEU A 109 4.38 4.45 0.92
CA LEU A 109 5.16 4.77 2.10
C LEU A 109 4.36 5.57 3.13
N SER A 110 3.49 6.46 2.65
CA SER A 110 2.59 7.24 3.51
C SER A 110 1.52 6.36 4.15
N ALA A 111 0.89 5.47 3.38
CA ALA A 111 -0.06 4.52 3.91
C ALA A 111 0.56 3.58 4.94
N ASP A 112 1.74 3.02 4.65
CA ASP A 112 2.48 2.15 5.56
C ASP A 112 2.87 2.87 6.86
N PHE A 113 3.37 4.11 6.77
CA PHE A 113 3.72 4.91 7.94
C PHE A 113 2.51 5.21 8.83
N GLN A 114 1.37 5.56 8.24
CA GLN A 114 0.15 5.84 8.98
C GLN A 114 -0.39 4.59 9.68
N VAL A 115 -0.41 3.46 8.97
CA VAL A 115 -0.81 2.17 9.56
C VAL A 115 0.16 1.76 10.67
N TYR A 116 1.46 2.01 10.50
CA TYR A 116 2.46 1.79 11.56
C TYR A 116 2.14 2.59 12.82
N ILE A 117 1.83 3.89 12.70
CA ILE A 117 1.42 4.73 13.85
C ILE A 117 0.16 4.15 14.51
N ILE A 118 -0.86 3.80 13.73
CA ILE A 118 -2.12 3.25 14.26
C ILE A 118 -1.86 1.94 15.03
N ASN A 119 -1.07 1.03 14.45
CA ASN A 119 -0.73 -0.24 15.08
C ASN A 119 0.06 -0.05 16.37
N LEU A 120 1.01 0.88 16.38
CA LEU A 120 1.82 1.20 17.55
C LEU A 120 0.95 1.77 18.68
N PHE A 121 0.02 2.67 18.35
CA PHE A 121 -0.94 3.22 19.30
C PHE A 121 -1.84 2.13 19.90
N LEU A 122 -2.32 1.19 19.08
CA LEU A 122 -3.13 0.07 19.54
C LEU A 122 -2.34 -0.92 20.41
N LEU A 123 -1.07 -1.17 20.07
CA LEU A 123 -0.15 -1.93 20.92
C LEU A 123 0.06 -1.24 22.27
N TYR A 124 0.25 0.09 22.27
CA TYR A 124 0.36 0.88 23.49
C TYR A 124 -0.90 0.79 24.37
N ILE A 125 -2.10 0.93 23.78
CA ILE A 125 -3.38 0.75 24.50
C ILE A 125 -3.44 -0.65 25.12
N LYS A 126 -3.11 -1.69 24.36
CA LYS A 126 -3.11 -3.06 24.88
C LYS A 126 -2.17 -3.21 26.07
N LEU A 127 -0.95 -2.70 25.98
CA LEU A 127 0.04 -2.78 27.05
C LEU A 127 -0.42 -2.01 28.29
N LYS A 128 -0.93 -0.79 28.10
CA LYS A 128 -1.41 0.07 29.18
C LYS A 128 -2.61 -0.52 29.93
N TYR A 129 -3.60 -1.02 29.21
CA TYR A 129 -4.84 -1.57 29.81
C TYR A 129 -4.79 -3.08 30.05
N ARG A 130 -3.65 -3.73 29.75
CA ARG A 130 -3.43 -5.17 29.90
C ARG A 130 -4.56 -6.03 29.30
N TYR A 131 -5.11 -5.61 28.16
CA TYR A 131 -6.11 -6.40 27.44
C TYR A 131 -5.47 -7.70 26.92
N LYS A 132 -5.69 -8.81 27.63
CA LYS A 132 -5.15 -10.13 27.25
C LYS A 132 -5.96 -10.83 26.16
N LYS A 133 -7.13 -10.31 25.79
CA LYS A 133 -8.07 -11.01 24.92
C LYS A 133 -7.78 -10.70 23.45
N VAL A 134 -7.59 -11.76 22.64
CA VAL A 134 -7.53 -11.71 21.16
C VAL A 134 -8.76 -11.00 20.56
N ILE A 135 -9.88 -11.02 21.29
CA ILE A 135 -11.13 -10.31 20.96
C ILE A 135 -10.90 -8.83 20.62
N PHE A 136 -9.98 -8.13 21.31
CA PHE A 136 -9.69 -6.72 21.01
C PHE A 136 -9.19 -6.55 19.57
N TYR A 137 -8.17 -7.30 19.16
CA TYR A 137 -7.65 -7.23 17.79
C TYR A 137 -8.66 -7.68 16.75
N MET A 138 -9.45 -8.72 17.05
CA MET A 138 -10.52 -9.17 16.16
C MET A 138 -11.60 -8.10 15.97
N SER A 139 -11.96 -7.37 17.04
CA SER A 139 -12.95 -6.29 16.93
C SER A 139 -12.45 -5.13 16.07
N VAL A 140 -11.18 -4.73 16.23
CA VAL A 140 -10.58 -3.66 15.41
C VAL A 140 -10.37 -4.11 13.97
N PHE A 141 -10.00 -5.38 13.75
CA PHE A 141 -9.94 -5.98 12.42
C PHE A 141 -11.31 -5.93 11.72
N LEU A 142 -12.37 -6.40 12.39
CA LEU A 142 -13.73 -6.35 11.83
C LEU A 142 -14.15 -4.91 11.53
N LEU A 143 -13.87 -3.96 12.43
CA LEU A 143 -14.13 -2.54 12.19
C LEU A 143 -13.40 -2.03 10.93
N SER A 144 -12.13 -2.39 10.75
CA SER A 144 -11.36 -1.98 9.56
C SER A 144 -11.92 -2.57 8.26
N CYS A 145 -12.39 -3.83 8.28
CA CYS A 145 -13.04 -4.45 7.12
C CYS A 145 -14.37 -3.77 6.80
N VAL A 146 -15.21 -3.49 7.81
CA VAL A 146 -16.49 -2.79 7.63
C VAL A 146 -16.27 -1.39 7.08
N LEU A 147 -15.29 -0.64 7.61
CA LEU A 147 -14.95 0.69 7.10
C LEU A 147 -14.50 0.64 5.63
N HIS A 148 -13.59 -0.28 5.29
CA HIS A 148 -13.13 -0.43 3.92
C HIS A 148 -14.27 -0.86 2.97
N GLY A 149 -15.08 -1.86 3.35
CA GLY A 149 -16.23 -2.30 2.58
C GLY A 149 -17.29 -1.21 2.40
N THR A 150 -17.55 -0.40 3.43
CA THR A 150 -18.46 0.75 3.34
C THR A 150 -17.97 1.76 2.31
N VAL A 151 -16.66 2.06 2.31
CA VAL A 151 -16.08 2.96 1.30
C VAL A 151 -16.21 2.35 -0.10
N LEU A 152 -15.90 1.06 -0.29
CA LEU A 152 -16.07 0.40 -1.59
C LEU A 152 -17.52 0.45 -2.10
N TYR A 153 -18.48 0.18 -1.21
CA TYR A 153 -19.91 0.24 -1.52
C TYR A 153 -20.37 1.64 -1.92
N MET A 154 -19.99 2.66 -1.13
CA MET A 154 -20.38 4.05 -1.37
C MET A 154 -19.81 4.59 -2.69
N TYR A 155 -18.64 4.11 -3.11
CA TYR A 155 -17.98 4.58 -4.32
C TYR A 155 -18.18 3.72 -5.56
N GLU A 156 -18.97 2.64 -5.45
CA GLU A 156 -19.25 1.70 -6.56
C GLU A 156 -17.94 1.17 -7.16
N VAL A 157 -17.03 0.73 -6.29
CA VAL A 157 -15.70 0.28 -6.67
C VAL A 157 -15.62 -1.24 -6.70
N ASP A 158 -14.94 -1.79 -7.70
CA ASP A 158 -14.65 -3.22 -7.81
C ASP A 158 -13.74 -3.74 -6.69
N ILE A 159 -13.65 -5.07 -6.56
CA ILE A 159 -12.83 -5.80 -5.58
C ILE A 159 -11.40 -5.24 -5.50
N ILE A 160 -10.76 -5.07 -6.65
CA ILE A 160 -9.42 -4.50 -6.77
C ILE A 160 -9.31 -3.71 -8.07
N PHE A 161 -8.42 -2.71 -8.08
CA PHE A 161 -8.10 -1.99 -9.30
C PHE A 161 -7.43 -2.92 -10.32
N LYS A 162 -8.07 -3.11 -11.48
CA LYS A 162 -7.54 -3.87 -12.62
C LYS A 162 -6.93 -2.90 -13.64
N PRO A 163 -5.61 -2.93 -13.87
CA PRO A 163 -5.01 -2.09 -14.89
C PRO A 163 -5.41 -2.62 -16.28
N ASN A 164 -6.11 -1.81 -17.07
CA ASN A 164 -6.33 -2.08 -18.49
C ASN A 164 -5.11 -1.56 -19.27
N LEU A 165 -4.61 -2.34 -20.25
CA LEU A 165 -3.47 -1.96 -21.11
C LEU A 165 -3.63 -0.54 -21.68
N ARG A 166 -4.83 -0.23 -22.17
CA ARG A 166 -5.13 1.10 -22.74
C ARG A 166 -5.14 2.23 -21.70
N ASN A 167 -5.51 1.92 -20.46
CA ASN A 167 -5.45 2.88 -19.35
C ASN A 167 -4.03 3.05 -18.80
N LEU A 168 -3.17 2.03 -18.94
CA LEU A 168 -1.75 2.10 -18.62
C LEU A 168 -1.01 2.98 -19.64
N GLU A 169 -1.27 2.78 -20.94
CA GLU A 169 -0.73 3.59 -22.04
C GLU A 169 -1.09 5.07 -21.87
N LEU A 170 -2.38 5.38 -21.62
CA LEU A 170 -2.87 6.75 -21.46
C LEU A 170 -2.67 7.32 -20.05
N ARG A 171 -2.13 6.52 -19.11
CA ARG A 171 -1.95 6.83 -17.68
C ARG A 171 -3.18 7.45 -16.99
N HIS A 172 -4.38 7.19 -17.52
CA HIS A 172 -5.65 7.70 -17.01
C HIS A 172 -6.05 7.10 -15.66
N PHE A 173 -5.35 6.06 -15.21
CA PHE A 173 -5.63 5.40 -13.93
C PHE A 173 -5.46 6.34 -12.71
N LYS A 174 -4.60 7.36 -12.77
CA LYS A 174 -4.38 8.30 -11.66
C LYS A 174 -5.64 9.08 -11.27
N ASN A 175 -6.56 9.29 -12.22
CA ASN A 175 -7.84 9.96 -11.97
C ASN A 175 -8.98 8.97 -11.67
N SER A 176 -8.73 7.67 -11.74
CA SER A 176 -9.78 6.68 -11.49
C SER A 176 -10.02 6.52 -9.99
N THR A 177 -11.26 6.78 -9.56
CA THR A 177 -11.70 6.62 -8.16
C THR A 177 -11.37 5.23 -7.62
N THR A 178 -11.49 4.20 -8.46
CA THR A 178 -11.12 2.81 -8.16
C THR A 178 -9.65 2.64 -7.76
N TYR A 179 -8.72 3.24 -8.51
CA TYR A 179 -7.30 3.19 -8.16
C TYR A 179 -7.03 3.89 -6.81
N LEU A 180 -7.67 5.00 -6.59
CA LEU A 180 -7.38 5.84 -5.43
C LEU A 180 -7.92 5.21 -4.14
N ILE A 181 -9.13 4.68 -4.20
CA ILE A 181 -9.81 4.07 -3.06
C ILE A 181 -9.27 2.66 -2.79
N SER A 182 -9.25 1.77 -3.79
CA SER A 182 -8.90 0.36 -3.58
C SER A 182 -7.40 0.13 -3.48
N TYR A 183 -6.57 1.03 -4.03
CA TYR A 183 -5.11 0.84 -4.06
C TYR A 183 -4.36 1.87 -3.21
N GLN A 184 -4.61 3.18 -3.35
CA GLN A 184 -3.82 4.20 -2.66
C GLN A 184 -4.24 4.51 -1.21
N SER A 185 -5.49 4.25 -0.85
CA SER A 185 -6.02 4.66 0.46
C SER A 185 -5.44 3.83 1.62
N THR A 186 -5.16 4.47 2.74
CA THR A 186 -4.74 3.84 4.01
C THR A 186 -5.78 2.85 4.51
N ILE A 187 -7.06 3.20 4.33
CA ILE A 187 -8.21 2.38 4.72
C ILE A 187 -8.13 1.01 4.02
N SER A 188 -7.68 0.97 2.76
CA SER A 188 -7.55 -0.28 2.00
C SER A 188 -6.43 -1.20 2.46
N ILE A 189 -5.46 -0.72 3.23
CA ILE A 189 -4.30 -1.49 3.73
C ILE A 189 -4.47 -1.85 5.20
N TRP A 190 -5.28 -1.08 5.92
CA TRP A 190 -5.41 -1.16 7.37
C TRP A 190 -5.82 -2.55 7.87
N SER A 191 -6.80 -3.19 7.23
CA SER A 191 -7.28 -4.53 7.60
C SER A 191 -6.23 -5.62 7.46
N SER A 192 -5.46 -5.61 6.38
CA SER A 192 -4.33 -6.52 6.15
C SER A 192 -3.23 -6.38 7.19
N SER A 193 -2.97 -5.15 7.64
CA SER A 193 -1.94 -4.90 8.64
C SER A 193 -2.27 -5.52 9.99
N PHE A 194 -3.55 -5.52 10.38
CA PHE A 194 -3.99 -6.14 11.63
C PHE A 194 -3.75 -7.64 11.67
N ILE A 195 -3.88 -8.32 10.54
CA ILE A 195 -3.55 -9.75 10.46
C ILE A 195 -2.07 -9.96 10.79
N GLY A 196 -1.18 -9.09 10.30
CA GLY A 196 0.22 -9.09 10.69
C GLY A 196 0.43 -8.94 12.20
N VAL A 197 -0.28 -8.00 12.83
CA VAL A 197 -0.22 -7.78 14.30
C VAL A 197 -0.74 -9.00 15.07
N ILE A 198 -1.86 -9.60 14.64
CA ILE A 198 -2.45 -10.80 15.25
C ILE A 198 -1.47 -11.97 15.16
N MET A 199 -0.90 -12.21 13.97
CA MET A 199 0.07 -13.28 13.74
C MET A 199 1.37 -13.04 14.53
N GLY A 200 1.84 -11.81 14.63
CA GLY A 200 2.99 -11.44 15.45
C GLY A 200 2.76 -11.71 16.94
N ASN A 201 1.57 -11.41 17.46
CA ASN A 201 1.19 -11.72 18.83
C ASN A 201 1.09 -13.24 19.08
N LEU A 202 0.55 -14.00 18.13
CA LEU A 202 0.52 -15.46 18.20
C LEU A 202 1.94 -16.06 18.19
N TYR A 203 2.82 -15.53 17.34
CA TYR A 203 4.23 -15.92 17.30
C TYR A 203 4.92 -15.66 18.64
N TYR A 204 4.80 -14.44 19.18
CA TYR A 204 5.46 -14.09 20.46
C TYR A 204 5.05 -15.01 21.61
N ASN A 205 3.75 -15.32 21.72
CA ASN A 205 3.22 -16.16 22.79
C ASN A 205 3.60 -17.64 22.64
N LYS A 206 3.82 -18.13 21.41
CA LYS A 206 4.04 -19.55 21.12
C LYS A 206 5.44 -19.88 20.61
N LYS A 207 6.36 -18.93 20.55
CA LYS A 207 7.70 -19.10 19.95
C LYS A 207 8.54 -20.27 20.50
N HIS A 208 8.28 -20.68 21.74
CA HIS A 208 8.99 -21.80 22.39
C HIS A 208 8.21 -23.12 22.36
N THR A 209 7.00 -23.13 21.82
CA THR A 209 6.20 -24.36 21.73
C THR A 209 6.76 -25.27 20.64
N VAL A 210 7.08 -26.50 21.01
CA VAL A 210 7.56 -27.50 20.06
C VAL A 210 6.38 -28.34 19.61
N TYR A 211 6.12 -28.36 18.31
CA TYR A 211 5.08 -29.19 17.72
C TYR A 211 5.68 -30.47 17.13
N SER A 212 4.92 -31.57 17.20
CA SER A 212 5.32 -32.81 16.55
C SER A 212 5.28 -32.65 15.03
N LYS A 213 6.35 -33.07 14.37
CA LYS A 213 6.46 -33.01 12.91
C LYS A 213 5.71 -34.17 12.31
N THR A 214 4.57 -33.89 11.68
CA THR A 214 3.86 -34.88 10.86
C THR A 214 3.78 -34.38 9.43
N TRP A 215 3.89 -35.30 8.47
CA TRP A 215 3.80 -34.95 7.04
C TRP A 215 2.43 -34.33 6.69
N LYS A 216 1.37 -34.77 7.38
CA LYS A 216 0.01 -34.20 7.28
C LYS A 216 -0.02 -32.72 7.65
N LEU A 217 0.64 -32.31 8.73
CA LEU A 217 0.72 -30.90 9.14
C LEU A 217 1.51 -30.05 8.13
N ASN A 218 2.57 -30.60 7.51
CA ASN A 218 3.30 -29.91 6.46
C ASN A 218 2.43 -29.65 5.21
N ILE A 219 1.64 -30.65 4.78
CA ILE A 219 0.72 -30.48 3.64
C ILE A 219 -0.37 -29.47 3.98
N LEU A 220 -1.02 -29.60 5.14
CA LEU A 220 -2.08 -28.69 5.57
C LEU A 220 -1.58 -27.24 5.62
N TRP A 221 -0.37 -27.03 6.15
CA TRP A 221 0.24 -25.71 6.17
C TRP A 221 0.55 -25.18 4.76
N SER A 222 1.12 -26.02 3.90
CA SER A 222 1.46 -25.62 2.52
C SER A 222 0.19 -25.23 1.76
N LEU A 223 -0.88 -26.02 1.91
CA LEU A 223 -2.19 -25.72 1.34
C LEU A 223 -2.76 -24.43 1.93
N SER A 224 -2.58 -24.17 3.21
CA SER A 224 -3.07 -22.92 3.83
C SER A 224 -2.29 -21.70 3.33
N CYS A 225 -0.97 -21.78 3.23
CA CYS A 225 -0.12 -20.69 2.78
C CYS A 225 -0.36 -20.35 1.29
N PHE A 226 -0.27 -21.35 0.42
CA PHE A 226 -0.42 -21.17 -1.03
C PHE A 226 -1.87 -21.17 -1.49
N GLY A 227 -2.74 -21.91 -0.84
CA GLY A 227 -4.17 -21.95 -1.17
C GLY A 227 -4.85 -20.63 -0.84
N LEU A 228 -4.65 -20.07 0.37
CA LEU A 228 -5.28 -18.78 0.71
C LEU A 228 -4.75 -17.64 -0.17
N THR A 229 -3.43 -17.60 -0.41
CA THR A 229 -2.83 -16.61 -1.32
C THR A 229 -3.30 -16.80 -2.75
N GLY A 230 -3.31 -18.03 -3.26
CA GLY A 230 -3.81 -18.37 -4.60
C GLY A 230 -5.29 -18.02 -4.79
N ILE A 231 -6.14 -18.39 -3.83
CA ILE A 231 -7.58 -18.06 -3.85
C ILE A 231 -7.78 -16.55 -3.85
N SER A 232 -7.03 -15.81 -3.01
CA SER A 232 -7.14 -14.34 -3.01
C SER A 232 -6.74 -13.72 -4.36
N LEU A 233 -5.73 -14.27 -5.04
CA LEU A 233 -5.34 -13.83 -6.39
C LEU A 233 -6.40 -14.19 -7.43
N LEU A 234 -7.03 -15.35 -7.34
CA LEU A 234 -8.13 -15.73 -8.23
C LEU A 234 -9.34 -14.80 -8.04
N LEU A 235 -9.69 -14.47 -6.79
CA LEU A 235 -10.78 -13.52 -6.49
C LEU A 235 -10.50 -12.14 -7.06
N CYS A 236 -9.24 -11.67 -7.07
CA CYS A 236 -8.86 -10.41 -7.73
C CYS A 236 -9.18 -10.39 -9.22
N HIS A 237 -9.15 -11.53 -9.90
CA HIS A 237 -9.45 -11.62 -11.33
C HIS A 237 -10.93 -11.71 -11.65
N THR A 238 -11.75 -12.18 -10.71
CA THR A 238 -13.20 -12.29 -10.92
C THR A 238 -13.85 -10.93 -11.16
N GLU A 239 -14.81 -10.88 -12.08
CA GLU A 239 -15.66 -9.71 -12.31
C GLU A 239 -16.96 -9.94 -11.55
N VAL A 240 -17.33 -8.95 -10.73
CA VAL A 240 -18.50 -9.03 -9.86
C VAL A 240 -19.40 -7.85 -10.18
N THR A 241 -20.62 -8.13 -10.63
CA THR A 241 -21.61 -7.11 -11.00
C THR A 241 -22.36 -6.57 -9.78
N ASP A 242 -22.50 -7.37 -8.73
CA ASP A 242 -23.17 -6.95 -7.49
C ASP A 242 -22.25 -6.11 -6.61
N ARG A 243 -22.70 -4.89 -6.33
CA ARG A 243 -22.01 -3.88 -5.50
C ARG A 243 -21.75 -4.39 -4.07
N LEU A 244 -22.70 -5.12 -3.50
CA LEU A 244 -22.57 -5.62 -2.13
C LEU A 244 -21.52 -6.72 -2.06
N VAL A 245 -21.53 -7.63 -3.04
CA VAL A 245 -20.54 -8.70 -3.16
C VAL A 245 -19.14 -8.11 -3.41
N ALA A 246 -19.02 -7.11 -4.29
CA ALA A 246 -17.76 -6.43 -4.55
C ALA A 246 -17.20 -5.73 -3.30
N ALA A 247 -18.05 -5.06 -2.50
CA ALA A 247 -17.65 -4.42 -1.26
C ALA A 247 -17.19 -5.41 -0.19
N VAL A 248 -17.92 -6.51 -0.01
CA VAL A 248 -17.56 -7.57 0.95
C VAL A 248 -16.26 -8.24 0.52
N LEU A 249 -16.17 -8.72 -0.72
CA LEU A 249 -14.97 -9.40 -1.21
C LEU A 249 -13.76 -8.45 -1.27
N GLY A 250 -13.91 -7.22 -1.77
CA GLY A 250 -12.83 -6.24 -1.84
C GLY A 250 -12.25 -5.88 -0.47
N SER A 251 -13.07 -5.88 0.58
CA SER A 251 -12.61 -5.65 1.95
C SER A 251 -11.82 -6.84 2.55
N LEU A 252 -12.08 -8.07 2.08
CA LEU A 252 -11.53 -9.31 2.62
C LEU A 252 -10.35 -9.89 1.82
N VAL A 253 -10.26 -9.62 0.51
CA VAL A 253 -9.25 -10.23 -0.37
C VAL A 253 -7.82 -9.93 0.08
N LYS A 254 -7.49 -8.67 0.39
CA LYS A 254 -6.15 -8.32 0.89
C LYS A 254 -5.87 -8.94 2.26
N PRO A 255 -6.80 -8.92 3.24
CA PRO A 255 -6.67 -9.68 4.48
C PRO A 255 -6.39 -11.18 4.27
N MET A 256 -7.16 -11.84 3.39
CA MET A 256 -6.98 -13.26 3.09
C MET A 256 -5.59 -13.56 2.53
N TYR A 257 -5.10 -12.73 1.61
CA TYR A 257 -3.73 -12.82 1.09
C TYR A 257 -2.72 -12.76 2.23
N THR A 258 -2.82 -11.74 3.10
CA THR A 258 -1.90 -11.58 4.23
C THR A 258 -2.00 -12.68 5.28
N LEU A 259 -3.18 -13.29 5.45
CA LEU A 259 -3.37 -14.43 6.35
C LEU A 259 -2.61 -15.65 5.84
N GLY A 260 -2.70 -15.95 4.54
CA GLY A 260 -1.95 -17.03 3.91
C GLY A 260 -0.44 -16.86 4.12
N VAL A 261 0.10 -15.67 3.83
CA VAL A 261 1.51 -15.34 4.05
C VAL A 261 1.89 -15.44 5.54
N GLY A 262 1.06 -14.90 6.43
CA GLY A 262 1.28 -14.91 7.88
C GLY A 262 1.31 -16.32 8.46
N LEU A 263 0.37 -17.18 8.05
CA LEU A 263 0.37 -18.61 8.40
C LEU A 263 1.65 -19.28 7.89
N GLY A 264 2.07 -18.89 6.68
CA GLY A 264 3.35 -19.23 6.09
C GLY A 264 4.52 -19.02 7.06
N ILE A 265 4.76 -17.77 7.43
CA ILE A 265 5.84 -17.35 8.33
C ILE A 265 5.74 -18.10 9.67
N TRP A 266 4.53 -18.18 10.23
CA TRP A 266 4.32 -18.81 11.53
C TRP A 266 4.70 -20.29 11.56
N ALA A 267 4.38 -21.09 10.53
CA ALA A 267 4.79 -22.49 10.59
C ALA A 267 6.27 -22.70 10.23
N MET A 268 6.84 -21.90 9.33
CA MET A 268 8.29 -21.93 9.07
C MET A 268 9.10 -21.63 10.32
N SER A 269 8.61 -20.73 11.19
CA SER A 269 9.26 -20.43 12.47
C SER A 269 9.24 -21.62 13.44
N HIS A 270 8.25 -22.51 13.32
CA HIS A 270 8.13 -23.75 14.10
C HIS A 270 8.73 -24.97 13.40
N ASN A 271 9.60 -24.75 12.40
CA ASN A 271 10.27 -25.78 11.61
C ASN A 271 9.38 -26.63 10.69
N PHE A 272 8.19 -26.15 10.34
CA PHE A 272 7.39 -26.70 9.24
C PHE A 272 7.84 -26.12 7.88
N GLY A 273 7.43 -26.76 6.78
CA GLY A 273 7.64 -26.24 5.42
C GLY A 273 8.78 -26.87 4.61
N GLY A 274 9.51 -27.84 5.16
CA GLY A 274 10.41 -28.73 4.40
C GLY A 274 11.34 -28.00 3.42
N ILE A 275 11.20 -28.32 2.13
CA ILE A 275 11.99 -27.73 1.03
C ILE A 275 11.78 -26.22 0.92
N MET A 276 10.53 -25.75 1.00
CA MET A 276 10.19 -24.33 0.90
C MET A 276 10.88 -23.51 1.98
N LYS A 277 10.91 -24.01 3.21
CA LYS A 277 11.65 -23.36 4.30
C LYS A 277 13.14 -23.24 3.96
N ARG A 278 13.75 -24.30 3.42
CA ARG A 278 15.17 -24.31 3.06
C ARG A 278 15.49 -23.24 2.00
N ILE A 279 14.61 -23.06 1.03
CA ILE A 279 14.74 -22.03 -0.01
C ILE A 279 14.56 -20.64 0.60
N LEU A 280 13.44 -20.38 1.28
CA LEU A 280 13.08 -19.05 1.77
C LEU A 280 13.99 -18.52 2.88
N VAL A 281 14.63 -19.40 3.65
CA VAL A 281 15.57 -19.02 4.73
C VAL A 281 17.03 -18.99 4.22
N ASN A 282 17.29 -19.29 2.95
CA ASN A 282 18.64 -19.24 2.39
C ASN A 282 19.21 -17.81 2.46
N LYS A 283 20.45 -17.66 2.94
CA LYS A 283 21.13 -16.36 3.11
C LYS A 283 21.12 -15.53 1.82
N ASN A 284 21.31 -16.16 0.67
CA ASN A 284 21.31 -15.47 -0.63
C ASN A 284 19.93 -14.88 -0.97
N ILE A 285 18.86 -15.62 -0.65
CA ILE A 285 17.48 -15.17 -0.88
C ILE A 285 17.11 -14.08 0.14
N VAL A 286 17.55 -14.20 1.39
CA VAL A 286 17.39 -13.14 2.40
C VAL A 286 18.11 -11.86 1.97
N LEU A 287 19.34 -11.97 1.46
CA LEU A 287 20.06 -10.81 0.91
C LEU A 287 19.28 -10.15 -0.23
N LEU A 288 18.78 -10.95 -1.19
CA LEU A 288 17.95 -10.44 -2.28
C LEU A 288 16.66 -9.77 -1.77
N SER A 289 16.04 -10.33 -0.73
CA SER A 289 14.83 -9.76 -0.12
C SER A 289 15.05 -8.35 0.43
N ASN A 290 16.24 -8.04 0.94
CA ASN A 290 16.56 -6.70 1.43
C ASN A 290 16.56 -5.65 0.30
N PHE A 291 16.87 -6.05 -0.93
CA PHE A 291 16.82 -5.16 -2.09
C PHE A 291 15.41 -4.96 -2.64
N THR A 292 14.47 -5.87 -2.36
CA THR A 292 13.11 -5.79 -2.92
C THR A 292 12.40 -4.50 -2.52
N PHE A 293 12.62 -3.99 -1.31
CA PHE A 293 12.05 -2.71 -0.87
C PHE A 293 12.64 -1.52 -1.65
N CYS A 294 13.95 -1.51 -1.88
CA CYS A 294 14.61 -0.48 -2.68
C CYS A 294 14.13 -0.50 -4.14
N VAL A 295 14.03 -1.70 -4.73
CA VAL A 295 13.48 -1.90 -6.07
C VAL A 295 12.02 -1.45 -6.12
N TYR A 296 11.22 -1.78 -5.12
CA TYR A 296 9.83 -1.34 -5.03
C TYR A 296 9.70 0.19 -4.98
N LEU A 297 10.61 0.90 -4.30
CA LEU A 297 10.59 2.36 -4.29
C LEU A 297 11.05 2.99 -5.62
N LEU A 298 11.93 2.32 -6.36
CA LEU A 298 12.51 2.87 -7.58
C LEU A 298 11.78 2.44 -8.86
N HIS A 299 11.15 1.25 -8.87
CA HIS A 299 10.66 0.62 -10.10
C HIS A 299 9.65 1.49 -10.85
N THR A 300 8.70 2.13 -10.16
CA THR A 300 7.72 2.99 -10.83
C THR A 300 8.40 4.21 -11.44
N GLY A 301 9.43 4.77 -10.79
CA GLY A 301 10.24 5.85 -11.34
C GLY A 301 10.96 5.41 -12.62
N VAL A 302 11.63 4.26 -12.59
CA VAL A 302 12.36 3.69 -13.73
C VAL A 302 11.43 3.33 -14.88
N ILE A 303 10.32 2.63 -14.61
CA ILE A 303 9.30 2.29 -15.62
C ILE A 303 8.77 3.55 -16.28
N ASN A 304 8.47 4.59 -15.49
CA ASN A 304 8.00 5.85 -16.03
C ASN A 304 9.02 6.46 -16.98
N VAL A 305 10.31 6.51 -16.60
CA VAL A 305 11.41 7.05 -17.41
C VAL A 305 11.61 6.25 -18.70
N LEU A 306 11.70 4.92 -18.62
CA LEU A 306 11.89 4.05 -19.77
C LEU A 306 10.72 4.14 -20.77
N HIS A 307 9.49 4.20 -20.25
CA HIS A 307 8.30 4.36 -21.09
C HIS A 307 8.25 5.74 -21.75
N TYR A 308 8.84 6.79 -21.17
CA TYR A 308 8.92 8.08 -21.85
C TYR A 308 9.89 8.06 -23.03
N SER A 309 10.99 7.30 -22.93
CA SER A 309 11.96 7.20 -24.01
C SER A 309 11.50 6.35 -25.21
N THR A 310 10.40 5.59 -25.09
CA THR A 310 9.94 4.68 -26.15
C THR A 310 8.75 5.19 -26.98
N TYR A 311 8.04 6.23 -26.54
CA TYR A 311 6.89 6.76 -27.28
C TYR A 311 7.21 8.15 -27.82
N GLU A 312 7.64 8.20 -29.07
CA GLU A 312 7.56 9.40 -29.90
C GLU A 312 6.09 9.62 -30.31
N PRO A 313 5.48 10.77 -30.02
CA PRO A 313 4.20 11.11 -30.62
C PRO A 313 4.42 11.27 -32.12
N ILE A 314 3.76 10.43 -32.91
CA ILE A 314 3.61 10.64 -34.36
C ILE A 314 2.80 11.93 -34.51
N VAL A 315 3.49 13.04 -34.76
CA VAL A 315 2.83 14.32 -35.05
C VAL A 315 2.28 14.22 -36.45
N PHE A 316 0.96 14.09 -36.57
CA PHE A 316 0.27 14.25 -37.85
C PHE A 316 0.28 15.73 -38.22
N ASN A 317 1.38 16.22 -38.81
CA ASN A 317 1.30 17.38 -39.69
C ASN A 317 0.85 16.87 -41.05
N GLU A 318 -0.10 17.56 -41.68
CA GLU A 318 -0.84 17.09 -42.87
C GLU A 318 0.01 16.67 -44.08
N LEU A 319 1.35 16.78 -44.09
CA LEU A 319 2.14 16.50 -45.28
C LEU A 319 3.49 15.77 -45.17
N VAL A 320 4.06 15.44 -43.99
CA VAL A 320 5.31 14.63 -43.96
C VAL A 320 5.45 13.81 -42.67
N MET A 321 5.68 12.50 -42.81
CA MET A 321 6.15 11.66 -41.70
C MET A 321 7.62 11.97 -41.43
N VAL A 322 7.91 12.56 -40.27
CA VAL A 322 9.27 12.61 -39.75
C VAL A 322 9.28 11.78 -38.47
N SER A 323 10.01 10.66 -38.53
CA SER A 323 10.39 9.84 -37.39
C SER A 323 11.43 10.58 -36.56
#